data_AF-A0A317IMG2-F1
#
_entry.id   AF-A0A317IMG2-F1
#
_cell.length_a   1.000
_cell.length_b   1.000
_cell.length_c   1.000
_cell.angle_alpha   90.00
_cell.angle_beta   90.00
_cell.angle_gamma   90.00
#
_symmetry.space_group_name_H-M   'P 1'
#
loop_
_entity.id
_entity.type
_entity.pdbx_description
1 polymer ?
#
loop_
_entity_poly.entity_id
_entity_poly.type
_entity_poly.pdbx_seq_one_letter_code
_entity_poly.pdbx_strand_id
1 'polypeptide(L)'
;MDLQELKLIWSLYNEKLESNVKLNNLVLKKLILQNTKHKLNKALVALAIEALAFFIFLFFIVNFALAFHHSVSVFISCIVLGIFGITGLAGIISQIGLISEIKFDLPVVEIQKKIERVKMQGILFLKIALMSIPFYMCYVILGFRLIWGVDIFVQGDKAWWWSQIILSVGVFLPLCIWLWKKISYKNIHIKWVRALVERTTYKQLSYAMENLKETEAFEMEE
;
A
#
# COMPACT_ATOMS: atom_id res chain seq x y z
N MET A 1 -62.10 -19.92 16.06
CA MET A 1 -61.08 -18.93 15.61
C MET A 1 -61.65 -18.29 14.37
N ASP A 2 -61.90 -16.98 14.42
CA ASP A 2 -62.50 -16.27 13.31
C ASP A 2 -61.45 -16.03 12.20
N LEU A 3 -61.86 -16.08 10.94
CA LEU A 3 -60.95 -15.87 9.79
C LEU A 3 -60.33 -14.46 9.84
N GLN A 4 -61.06 -13.51 10.43
CA GLN A 4 -60.60 -12.15 10.67
C GLN A 4 -59.51 -12.08 11.74
N GLU A 5 -59.63 -12.83 12.84
CA GLU A 5 -58.58 -12.95 13.87
C GLU A 5 -57.29 -13.53 13.28
N LEU A 6 -57.41 -14.58 12.45
CA LEU A 6 -56.25 -15.24 11.84
C LEU A 6 -55.49 -14.27 10.89
N LYS A 7 -56.22 -13.48 10.10
CA LYS A 7 -55.64 -12.43 9.24
C LYS A 7 -54.93 -11.33 10.06
N LEU A 8 -55.53 -10.91 11.17
CA LEU A 8 -54.98 -9.88 12.05
C LEU A 8 -53.71 -10.35 12.78
N ILE A 9 -53.69 -11.59 13.26
CA ILE A 9 -52.49 -12.19 13.85
C ILE A 9 -51.37 -12.30 12.80
N TRP A 10 -51.71 -12.70 11.57
CA TRP A 10 -50.74 -12.84 10.48
C TRP A 10 -50.13 -11.49 10.07
N SER A 11 -50.93 -10.42 9.96
CA SER A 11 -50.42 -9.08 9.64
C SER A 11 -49.51 -8.53 10.75
N LEU A 12 -49.89 -8.70 12.02
CA LEU A 12 -49.05 -8.29 13.16
C LEU A 12 -47.72 -9.05 13.20
N TYR A 13 -47.74 -10.35 12.88
CA TYR A 13 -46.52 -11.15 12.76
C TYR A 13 -45.65 -10.66 11.60
N ASN A 14 -46.25 -10.32 10.47
CA ASN A 14 -45.50 -9.86 9.30
C ASN A 14 -44.84 -8.49 9.56
N GLU A 15 -45.56 -7.55 10.19
CA GLU A 15 -44.97 -6.26 10.61
C GLU A 15 -43.82 -6.44 11.60
N LYS A 16 -43.98 -7.34 12.58
CA LYS A 16 -42.92 -7.67 13.53
C LYS A 16 -41.72 -8.32 12.84
N LEU A 17 -41.96 -9.19 11.86
CA LEU A 17 -40.91 -9.82 11.07
C LEU A 17 -40.14 -8.77 10.26
N GLU A 18 -40.83 -7.91 9.51
CA GLU A 18 -40.22 -6.82 8.74
C GLU A 18 -39.42 -5.87 9.63
N SER A 19 -39.94 -5.52 10.81
CA SER A 19 -39.23 -4.66 11.77
C SER A 19 -37.93 -5.32 12.26
N ASN A 20 -37.98 -6.63 12.58
CA ASN A 20 -36.80 -7.39 12.99
C ASN A 20 -35.77 -7.51 11.85
N VAL A 21 -36.21 -7.75 10.61
CA VAL A 21 -35.32 -7.80 9.44
C VAL A 21 -34.62 -6.46 9.24
N LYS A 22 -35.37 -5.36 9.24
CA LYS A 22 -34.82 -4.00 9.12
C LYS A 22 -33.81 -3.69 10.22
N LEU A 23 -34.11 -4.02 11.49
CA LEU A 23 -33.19 -3.83 12.60
C LEU A 23 -31.93 -4.69 12.48
N ASN A 24 -32.07 -5.96 12.09
CA ASN A 24 -30.93 -6.85 11.87
C ASN A 24 -30.02 -6.33 10.76
N ASN A 25 -30.57 -5.88 9.63
CA ASN A 25 -29.81 -5.31 8.53
C ASN A 25 -29.05 -4.04 8.96
N LEU A 26 -29.69 -3.17 9.75
CA LEU A 26 -29.04 -1.98 10.30
C LEU A 26 -27.89 -2.34 11.26
N VAL A 27 -28.09 -3.32 12.15
CA VAL A 27 -27.04 -3.78 13.07
C VAL A 27 -25.88 -4.42 12.30
N LEU A 28 -26.18 -5.27 11.32
CA LEU A 28 -25.19 -5.95 10.49
C LEU A 28 -24.36 -4.94 9.68
N LYS A 29 -25.01 -3.97 9.05
CA LYS A 29 -24.35 -2.85 8.35
C LYS A 29 -23.42 -2.08 9.28
N LYS A 30 -23.87 -1.76 10.50
CA LYS A 30 -23.05 -1.06 11.50
C LYS A 30 -21.83 -1.88 11.93
N LEU A 31 -21.99 -3.18 12.19
CA LEU A 31 -20.90 -4.08 12.55
C LEU A 31 -19.86 -4.18 11.43
N ILE A 32 -20.31 -4.29 10.18
CA ILE A 32 -19.41 -4.36 9.02
C ILE A 32 -18.64 -3.06 8.86
N LEU A 33 -19.30 -1.89 8.93
CA LEU A 33 -18.63 -0.60 8.87
C LEU A 33 -17.62 -0.41 10.00
N GLN A 34 -17.95 -0.85 11.23
CA GLN A 34 -17.03 -0.82 12.36
C GLN A 34 -15.81 -1.71 12.14
N ASN A 35 -16.01 -2.93 11.61
CA ASN A 35 -14.92 -3.84 11.27
C ASN A 35 -14.02 -3.25 10.18
N THR A 36 -14.61 -2.70 9.11
CA THR A 36 -13.89 -2.00 8.03
C THR A 36 -13.07 -0.84 8.57
N LYS A 37 -13.65 -0.01 9.46
CA LYS A 37 -12.94 1.08 10.14
C LYS A 37 -11.76 0.57 10.96
N HIS A 38 -11.93 -0.51 11.72
CA HIS A 38 -10.86 -1.11 12.50
C HIS A 38 -9.71 -1.61 11.62
N LYS A 39 -10.01 -2.23 10.47
CA LYS A 39 -9.01 -2.68 9.48
C LYS A 39 -8.25 -1.50 8.87
N LEU A 40 -8.96 -0.42 8.52
CA LEU A 40 -8.34 0.81 8.01
C LEU A 40 -7.44 1.48 9.04
N ASN A 41 -7.84 1.52 10.31
CA ASN A 41 -6.99 2.02 11.38
C ASN A 41 -5.72 1.18 11.56
N LYS A 42 -5.81 -0.14 11.46
CA LYS A 42 -4.62 -1.01 11.45
C LYS A 42 -3.69 -0.71 10.26
N ALA A 43 -4.26 -0.44 9.09
CA ALA A 43 -3.50 -0.03 7.92
C ALA A 43 -2.79 1.32 8.16
N LEU A 44 -3.46 2.29 8.79
CA LEU A 44 -2.86 3.57 9.16
C LEU A 44 -1.68 3.42 10.12
N VAL A 45 -1.81 2.56 11.14
CA VAL A 45 -0.71 2.29 12.08
C VAL A 45 0.48 1.65 11.35
N ALA A 46 0.23 0.69 10.46
CA ALA A 46 1.30 0.08 9.65
C ALA A 46 2.00 1.12 8.76
N LEU A 47 1.23 1.98 8.09
CA LEU A 47 1.78 3.07 7.28
C LEU A 47 2.56 4.11 8.12
N ALA A 48 2.10 4.41 9.34
CA ALA A 48 2.81 5.31 10.24
C ALA A 48 4.17 4.73 10.68
N ILE A 49 4.23 3.43 10.95
CA ILE A 49 5.49 2.72 11.25
C ILE A 49 6.41 2.74 10.03
N GLU A 50 5.90 2.48 8.82
CA GLU A 50 6.67 2.58 7.58
C GLU A 50 7.18 4.00 7.34
N ALA A 51 6.36 5.03 7.55
CA ALA A 51 6.75 6.43 7.41
C ALA A 51 7.90 6.79 8.38
N LEU A 52 7.80 6.33 9.62
CA LEU A 52 8.85 6.54 10.63
C LEU A 52 10.16 5.86 10.23
N ALA A 53 10.10 4.65 9.69
CA ALA A 53 11.28 3.95 9.16
C ALA A 53 11.94 4.72 7.99
N PHE A 54 11.13 5.23 7.05
CA PHE A 54 11.62 6.07 5.94
C PHE A 54 12.21 7.40 6.43
N PHE A 55 11.61 8.00 7.45
CA PHE A 55 12.12 9.23 8.05
C PHE A 55 13.50 9.01 8.69
N ILE A 56 13.66 7.94 9.47
CA ILE A 56 14.96 7.55 10.06
C ILE A 56 15.99 7.28 8.97
N PHE A 57 15.59 6.56 7.90
CA PHE A 57 16.46 6.29 6.76
C PHE A 57 16.93 7.58 6.06
N LEU A 58 16.03 8.53 5.82
CA LEU A 58 16.38 9.82 5.22
C LEU A 58 17.27 10.65 6.14
N PHE A 59 16.98 10.67 7.45
CA PHE A 59 17.85 11.32 8.42
C PHE A 59 19.27 10.73 8.37
N PHE A 60 19.38 9.40 8.31
CA PHE A 60 20.66 8.72 8.15
C PHE A 60 21.38 9.14 6.86
N ILE A 61 20.68 9.16 5.72
CA ILE A 61 21.26 9.58 4.43
C ILE A 61 21.79 11.02 4.49
N VAL A 62 21.04 11.95 5.08
CA VAL A 62 21.45 13.36 5.16
C VAL A 62 22.72 13.49 6.02
N ASN A 63 22.76 12.85 7.19
CA ASN A 63 23.95 12.86 8.03
C ASN A 63 25.16 12.24 7.33
N PHE A 64 24.95 11.13 6.62
CA PHE A 64 26.01 10.47 5.87
C PHE A 64 26.55 11.34 4.72
N ALA A 65 25.66 12.04 4.01
CA ALA A 65 26.04 12.96 2.95
C ALA A 65 26.90 14.13 3.46
N LEU A 66 26.58 14.68 4.65
CA LEU A 66 27.36 15.74 5.27
C LEU A 66 28.74 15.25 5.73
N ALA A 67 28.78 14.08 6.38
CA ALA A 67 30.03 13.48 6.87
C ALA A 67 31.01 13.14 5.74
N PHE A 68 30.50 12.77 4.56
CA PHE A 68 31.32 12.33 3.42
C PHE A 68 31.19 13.22 2.18
N HIS A 69 30.89 14.51 2.37
CA HIS A 69 30.74 15.46 1.26
C HIS A 69 31.97 15.59 0.35
N HIS A 70 33.17 15.27 0.87
CA HIS A 70 34.41 15.24 0.08
C HIS A 70 34.49 14.07 -0.91
N SER A 71 33.80 12.94 -0.65
CA SER A 71 33.73 11.83 -1.59
C SER A 71 32.55 12.04 -2.54
N VAL A 72 32.87 12.35 -3.79
CA VAL A 72 31.88 12.62 -4.84
C VAL A 72 30.98 11.40 -5.08
N SER A 73 31.54 10.18 -5.08
CA SER A 73 30.80 8.93 -5.30
C SER A 73 29.76 8.67 -4.19
N VAL A 74 30.17 8.84 -2.93
CA VAL A 74 29.31 8.67 -1.76
C VAL A 74 28.22 9.75 -1.74
N PHE A 75 28.59 11.00 -2.02
CA PHE A 75 27.65 12.11 -2.05
C PHE A 75 26.57 11.95 -3.13
N ILE A 76 26.96 11.58 -4.36
CA ILE A 76 26.00 11.29 -5.44
C ILE A 76 25.08 10.12 -5.06
N SER A 77 25.65 9.06 -4.46
CA SER A 77 24.85 7.91 -4.00
C SER A 77 23.82 8.32 -2.95
N CYS A 78 24.18 9.20 -2.01
CA CYS A 78 23.24 9.76 -1.04
C CYS A 78 22.11 10.55 -1.71
N ILE A 79 22.41 11.37 -2.73
CA ILE A 79 21.40 12.14 -3.46
C ILE A 79 20.41 11.19 -4.17
N VAL A 80 20.92 10.20 -4.90
CA VAL A 80 20.07 9.25 -5.65
C VAL A 80 19.17 8.48 -4.69
N LEU A 81 19.72 7.93 -3.61
CA LEU A 81 18.94 7.22 -2.60
C LEU A 81 17.97 8.15 -1.86
N GLY A 82 18.36 9.40 -1.62
CA GLY A 82 17.52 10.44 -1.02
C GLY A 82 16.28 10.73 -1.86
N ILE A 83 16.41 10.85 -3.19
CA ILE A 83 15.27 11.05 -4.10
C ILE A 83 14.28 9.89 -3.99
N PHE A 84 14.76 8.63 -4.00
CA PHE A 84 13.90 7.47 -3.83
C PHE A 84 13.29 7.38 -2.41
N GLY A 85 14.04 7.77 -1.39
CA GLY A 85 13.54 7.83 -0.01
C GLY A 85 12.43 8.87 0.16
N ILE A 86 12.61 10.08 -0.40
CA ILE A 86 11.63 11.17 -0.35
C ILE A 86 10.37 10.80 -1.13
N THR A 87 10.51 10.23 -2.33
CA THR A 87 9.35 9.78 -3.11
C THR A 87 8.59 8.65 -2.41
N GLY A 88 9.28 7.72 -1.75
CA GLY A 88 8.68 6.70 -0.91
C GLY A 88 7.89 7.30 0.26
N LEU A 89 8.51 8.22 1.01
CA LEU A 89 7.88 8.89 2.15
C LEU A 89 6.65 9.71 1.73
N ALA A 90 6.76 10.48 0.65
CA ALA A 90 5.65 11.24 0.08
C ALA A 90 4.48 10.32 -0.32
N GLY A 91 4.79 9.14 -0.86
CA GLY A 91 3.79 8.14 -1.19
C GLY A 91 3.05 7.60 0.03
N ILE A 92 3.76 7.32 1.12
CA ILE A 92 3.16 6.86 2.38
C ILE A 92 2.28 7.95 3.00
N ILE A 93 2.77 9.20 3.05
CA ILE A 93 2.00 10.34 3.56
C ILE A 93 0.72 10.54 2.75
N SER A 94 0.81 10.44 1.42
CA SER A 94 -0.37 10.57 0.56
C SER A 94 -1.39 9.46 0.79
N GLN A 95 -0.94 8.20 0.99
CA GLN A 95 -1.82 7.09 1.34
C GLN A 95 -2.51 7.30 2.69
N ILE A 96 -1.78 7.80 3.70
CA ILE A 96 -2.35 8.15 5.01
C ILE A 96 -3.46 9.20 4.82
N GLY A 97 -3.18 10.26 4.06
CA GLY A 97 -4.17 11.31 3.75
C GLY A 97 -5.44 10.75 3.11
N LEU A 98 -5.30 9.92 2.08
CA LEU A 98 -6.45 9.32 1.40
C LEU A 98 -7.28 8.39 2.31
N ILE A 99 -6.64 7.62 3.20
CA ILE A 99 -7.36 6.76 4.15
C ILE A 99 -8.09 7.61 5.20
N SER A 100 -7.46 8.69 5.68
CA SER A 100 -8.06 9.60 6.67
C SER A 100 -9.29 10.35 6.13
N GLU A 101 -9.41 10.54 4.81
CA GLU A 101 -10.58 11.15 4.16
C GLU A 101 -11.79 10.21 4.02
N ILE A 102 -11.66 8.92 4.37
CA ILE A 102 -12.74 7.95 4.30
C ILE A 102 -13.71 8.22 5.46
N LYS A 103 -14.87 8.79 5.14
CA LYS A 103 -15.98 8.95 6.07
C LYS A 103 -16.94 7.76 5.94
N PHE A 104 -17.39 7.23 7.07
CA PHE A 104 -18.23 6.02 7.15
C PHE A 104 -19.74 6.32 7.21
N ASP A 105 -20.11 7.58 6.99
CA ASP A 105 -21.47 8.08 6.79
C ASP A 105 -21.89 8.07 5.31
N LEU A 106 -20.93 7.81 4.40
CA LEU A 106 -21.16 7.73 2.96
C LEU A 106 -21.76 6.38 2.53
N PRO A 107 -22.39 6.31 1.34
CA PRO A 107 -22.80 5.04 0.75
C PRO A 107 -21.64 4.05 0.64
N VAL A 108 -21.93 2.75 0.81
CA VAL A 108 -20.92 1.66 0.77
C VAL A 108 -20.08 1.72 -0.51
N VAL A 109 -20.73 1.96 -1.66
CA VAL A 109 -20.07 2.10 -2.97
C VAL A 109 -19.04 3.24 -2.99
N GLU A 110 -19.30 4.35 -2.29
CA GLU A 110 -18.33 5.45 -2.22
C GLU A 110 -17.12 5.09 -1.35
N ILE A 111 -17.35 4.41 -0.23
CA ILE A 111 -16.27 3.89 0.63
C ILE A 111 -15.39 2.92 -0.16
N GLN A 112 -16.00 2.00 -0.92
CA GLN A 112 -15.28 1.08 -1.80
C GLN A 112 -14.42 1.85 -2.82
N LYS A 113 -14.99 2.82 -3.55
CA LYS A 113 -14.24 3.66 -4.52
C LYS A 113 -13.05 4.36 -3.89
N LYS A 114 -13.19 4.88 -2.66
CA LYS A 114 -12.08 5.51 -1.94
C LYS A 114 -11.00 4.49 -1.59
N ILE A 115 -11.35 3.31 -1.08
CA ILE A 115 -10.39 2.23 -0.79
C ILE A 115 -9.66 1.80 -2.07
N GLU A 116 -10.36 1.68 -3.22
CA GLU A 116 -9.74 1.38 -4.51
C GLU A 116 -8.73 2.45 -4.93
N ARG A 117 -9.04 3.73 -4.72
CA ARG A 117 -8.11 4.82 -5.00
C ARG A 117 -6.83 4.70 -4.16
N VAL A 118 -6.93 4.42 -2.86
CA VAL A 118 -5.76 4.18 -1.99
C VAL A 118 -4.91 3.03 -2.55
N LYS A 119 -5.58 1.92 -2.89
CA LYS A 119 -4.99 0.72 -3.46
C LYS A 119 -4.22 1.05 -4.76
N MET A 120 -4.85 1.74 -5.71
CA MET A 120 -4.25 2.19 -6.98
C MET A 120 -2.99 3.03 -6.77
N GLN A 121 -3.06 3.98 -5.85
CA GLN A 121 -1.92 4.81 -5.50
C GLN A 121 -0.77 4.00 -4.90
N GLY A 122 -1.07 3.04 -4.02
CA GLY A 122 -0.07 2.13 -3.46
C GLY A 122 0.69 1.33 -4.51
N ILE A 123 -0.01 0.85 -5.55
CA ILE A 123 0.65 0.18 -6.68
C ILE A 123 1.57 1.13 -7.45
N LEU A 124 1.17 2.38 -7.67
CA LEU A 124 2.01 3.36 -8.37
C LEU A 124 3.32 3.62 -7.62
N PHE A 125 3.25 3.86 -6.30
CA PHE A 125 4.45 4.08 -5.49
C PHE A 125 5.33 2.84 -5.37
N LEU A 126 4.74 1.64 -5.30
CA LEU A 126 5.49 0.38 -5.36
C LEU A 126 6.30 0.30 -6.67
N LYS A 127 5.70 0.68 -7.80
CA LYS A 127 6.41 0.68 -9.10
C LYS A 127 7.56 1.69 -9.13
N ILE A 128 7.35 2.89 -8.59
CA ILE A 128 8.38 3.92 -8.50
C ILE A 128 9.53 3.41 -7.62
N ALA A 129 9.23 2.77 -6.49
CA ALA A 129 10.23 2.18 -5.62
C ALA A 129 11.05 1.08 -6.34
N LEU A 130 10.41 0.22 -7.13
CA LEU A 130 11.13 -0.79 -7.93
C LEU A 130 12.03 -0.17 -9.01
N MET A 131 11.78 1.08 -9.39
CA MET A 131 12.63 1.82 -10.33
C MET A 131 13.98 2.24 -9.69
N SER A 132 14.17 2.04 -8.38
CA SER A 132 15.46 2.25 -7.72
C SER A 132 16.44 1.09 -7.93
N ILE A 133 15.97 -0.10 -8.36
CA ILE A 133 16.79 -1.31 -8.51
C ILE A 133 17.99 -1.12 -9.45
N PRO A 134 17.88 -0.44 -10.63
CA PRO A 134 19.05 -0.20 -11.48
C PRO A 134 20.14 0.61 -10.78
N PHE A 135 19.78 1.38 -9.75
CA PHE A 135 20.70 2.16 -8.91
C PHE A 135 21.22 1.36 -7.71
N TYR A 136 21.17 0.02 -7.73
CA TYR A 136 21.65 -0.84 -6.64
C TYR A 136 23.09 -0.50 -6.19
N MET A 137 23.96 -0.06 -7.13
CA MET A 137 25.33 0.34 -6.81
C MET A 137 25.42 1.52 -5.84
N CYS A 138 24.42 2.41 -5.81
CA CYS A 138 24.38 3.47 -4.79
C CYS A 138 24.27 2.88 -3.38
N TYR A 139 23.50 1.79 -3.21
CA TYR A 139 23.43 1.08 -1.93
C TYR A 139 24.74 0.35 -1.61
N VAL A 140 25.39 -0.25 -2.62
CA VAL A 140 26.68 -0.94 -2.45
C VAL A 140 27.77 0.04 -2.02
N ILE A 141 27.91 1.19 -2.69
CA ILE A 141 28.89 2.22 -2.35
C ILE A 141 28.65 2.70 -0.90
N LEU A 142 27.40 2.97 -0.53
CA LEU A 142 27.05 3.40 0.82
C LEU A 142 27.39 2.33 1.87
N GLY A 143 27.01 1.08 1.61
CA GLY A 143 27.24 -0.04 2.51
C GLY A 143 28.73 -0.34 2.71
N PHE A 144 29.51 -0.30 1.63
CA PHE A 144 30.96 -0.50 1.71
C PHE A 144 31.64 0.60 2.52
N ARG A 145 31.23 1.85 2.31
CA ARG A 145 31.74 2.98 3.07
C ARG A 145 31.35 2.90 4.54
N LEU A 146 30.15 2.45 4.86
CA LEU A 146 29.67 2.33 6.24
C LEU A 146 30.35 1.18 7.01
N ILE A 147 30.46 -0.01 6.39
CA ILE A 147 30.93 -1.22 7.07
C ILE A 147 32.46 -1.28 7.13
N TRP A 148 33.12 -0.94 6.01
CA TRP A 148 34.58 -1.09 5.88
C TRP A 148 35.33 0.24 5.80
N GLY A 149 34.64 1.38 5.77
CA GLY A 149 35.28 2.69 5.60
C GLY A 149 35.86 2.90 4.19
N VAL A 150 35.60 1.98 3.26
CA VAL A 150 36.22 1.96 1.93
C VAL A 150 35.29 2.58 0.89
N ASP A 151 35.87 3.44 0.05
CA ASP A 151 35.21 3.93 -1.15
C ASP A 151 35.53 3.01 -2.33
N ILE A 152 34.62 2.08 -2.61
CA ILE A 152 34.77 1.09 -3.69
C ILE A 152 34.86 1.74 -5.08
N PHE A 153 34.38 2.98 -5.21
CA PHE A 153 34.48 3.74 -6.46
C PHE A 153 35.93 4.05 -6.84
N VAL A 154 36.76 4.39 -5.85
CA VAL A 154 38.16 4.74 -6.08
C VAL A 154 39.03 3.51 -6.29
N GLN A 155 38.67 2.39 -5.67
CA GLN A 155 39.48 1.16 -5.69
C GLN A 155 39.09 0.19 -6.82
N GLY A 156 37.92 0.37 -7.43
CA GLY A 156 37.41 -0.52 -8.46
C GLY A 156 38.14 -0.36 -9.80
N ASP A 157 38.48 -1.49 -10.43
CA ASP A 157 39.02 -1.49 -11.78
C ASP A 157 37.98 -1.00 -12.81
N LYS A 158 38.45 -0.38 -13.89
CA LYS A 158 37.59 0.15 -14.96
C LYS A 158 36.77 -0.96 -15.62
N ALA A 159 37.35 -2.14 -15.84
CA ALA A 159 36.62 -3.26 -16.45
C ALA A 159 35.50 -3.75 -15.53
N TRP A 160 35.73 -3.74 -14.22
CA TRP A 160 34.70 -4.07 -13.24
C TRP A 160 33.55 -3.05 -13.28
N TRP A 161 33.83 -1.75 -13.29
CA TRP A 161 32.78 -0.71 -13.40
C TRP A 161 31.94 -0.84 -14.68
N TRP A 162 32.58 -1.14 -15.81
CA TRP A 162 31.85 -1.43 -17.06
C TRP A 162 30.90 -2.62 -16.91
N SER A 163 31.33 -3.70 -16.22
CA SER A 163 30.44 -4.84 -15.96
C SER A 163 29.22 -4.45 -15.10
N GLN A 164 29.38 -3.56 -14.12
CA GLN A 164 28.27 -3.10 -13.27
C GLN A 164 27.29 -2.20 -14.02
N ILE A 165 27.78 -1.36 -14.94
CA ILE A 165 26.95 -0.54 -15.84
C ILE A 165 26.16 -1.44 -16.79
N ILE A 166 26.82 -2.43 -17.41
CA ILE A 166 26.15 -3.40 -18.29
C ILE A 166 25.09 -4.19 -17.52
N LEU A 167 25.36 -4.58 -16.27
CA LEU A 167 24.36 -5.26 -15.44
C LEU A 167 23.17 -4.34 -15.10
N SER A 168 23.44 -3.11 -14.71
CA SER A 168 22.40 -2.12 -14.37
C SER A 168 21.50 -1.80 -15.57
N VAL A 169 22.11 -1.42 -16.70
CA VAL A 169 21.39 -0.96 -17.90
C VAL A 169 20.88 -2.13 -18.73
N GLY A 170 21.66 -3.21 -18.85
CA GLY A 170 21.34 -4.36 -19.71
C GLY A 170 20.40 -5.36 -19.06
N VAL A 171 20.38 -5.48 -17.73
CA VAL A 171 19.55 -6.48 -17.02
C VAL A 171 18.51 -5.80 -16.15
N PHE A 172 18.92 -4.93 -15.21
CA PHE A 172 17.98 -4.38 -14.23
C PHE A 172 17.00 -3.38 -14.82
N LEU A 173 17.42 -2.53 -15.75
CA LEU A 173 16.51 -1.56 -16.37
C LEU A 173 15.39 -2.26 -17.19
N PRO A 174 15.67 -3.23 -18.10
CA PRO A 174 14.62 -4.00 -18.76
C PRO A 174 13.73 -4.77 -17.79
N LEU A 175 14.31 -5.35 -16.72
CA LEU A 175 13.55 -6.03 -15.69
C LEU A 175 12.57 -5.08 -14.98
N CYS A 176 13.00 -3.86 -14.63
CA CYS A 176 12.12 -2.85 -14.04
C CYS A 176 11.00 -2.42 -14.98
N ILE A 177 11.29 -2.26 -16.28
CA ILE A 177 10.27 -1.94 -17.29
C ILE A 177 9.25 -3.09 -17.42
N TRP A 178 9.73 -4.33 -17.41
CA TRP A 178 8.87 -5.51 -17.42
C TRP A 178 8.00 -5.58 -16.15
N LEU A 179 8.59 -5.37 -14.97
CA LEU A 179 7.88 -5.29 -13.69
C LEU A 179 6.84 -4.17 -13.68
N TRP A 180 7.16 -3.00 -14.21
CA TRP A 180 6.24 -1.86 -14.31
C TRP A 180 4.98 -2.20 -15.09
N LYS A 181 5.14 -2.95 -16.19
CA LYS A 181 4.01 -3.43 -17.02
C LYS A 181 3.25 -4.57 -16.35
N LYS A 182 3.94 -5.49 -15.67
CA LYS A 182 3.32 -6.67 -15.04
C LYS A 182 2.62 -6.35 -13.72
N ILE A 183 3.13 -5.44 -12.91
CA ILE A 183 2.51 -5.06 -11.65
C ILE A 183 1.31 -4.17 -11.96
N SER A 184 0.11 -4.74 -11.89
CA SER A 184 -1.14 -4.05 -12.19
C SER A 184 -2.29 -4.82 -11.57
N TYR A 185 -3.41 -4.14 -11.31
CA TYR A 185 -4.63 -4.79 -10.82
C TYR A 185 -5.09 -5.94 -11.70
N LYS A 186 -4.91 -5.79 -13.03
CA LYS A 186 -5.25 -6.83 -14.01
C LYS A 186 -4.49 -8.15 -13.78
N ASN A 187 -3.31 -8.08 -13.16
CA ASN A 187 -2.41 -9.20 -12.96
C ASN A 187 -2.36 -9.73 -11.51
N ILE A 188 -3.26 -9.28 -10.63
CA ILE A 188 -3.35 -9.74 -9.22
C ILE A 188 -3.71 -11.24 -9.11
N HIS A 189 -4.20 -11.85 -10.20
CA HIS A 189 -4.39 -13.29 -10.28
C HIS A 189 -3.07 -14.07 -10.17
N ILE A 190 -1.93 -13.45 -10.49
CA ILE A 190 -0.61 -14.08 -10.42
C ILE A 190 -0.09 -14.06 -8.97
N LYS A 191 0.25 -15.23 -8.42
CA LYS A 191 0.65 -15.39 -7.00
C LYS A 191 1.75 -14.44 -6.54
N TRP A 192 2.82 -14.26 -7.33
CA TRP A 192 3.93 -13.36 -6.94
C TRP A 192 3.54 -11.88 -7.03
N VAL A 193 2.72 -11.49 -8.01
CA VAL A 193 2.20 -10.12 -8.13
C VAL A 193 1.30 -9.83 -6.93
N ARG A 194 0.43 -10.80 -6.59
CA ARG A 194 -0.41 -10.76 -5.41
C ARG A 194 0.41 -10.59 -4.15
N ALA A 195 1.41 -11.43 -3.91
CA ALA A 195 2.28 -11.34 -2.73
C ALA A 195 3.02 -9.99 -2.63
N LEU A 196 3.46 -9.44 -3.78
CA LEU A 196 4.16 -8.15 -3.82
C LEU A 196 3.22 -6.97 -3.52
N VAL A 197 1.98 -7.05 -4.00
CA VAL A 197 0.94 -6.03 -3.78
C VAL A 197 0.30 -6.16 -2.40
N GLU A 198 0.09 -7.39 -1.91
CA GLU A 198 -0.46 -7.75 -0.59
C GLU A 198 0.52 -7.56 0.57
N ARG A 199 1.27 -6.46 0.56
CA ARG A 199 1.95 -5.98 1.78
C ARG A 199 0.94 -5.78 2.90
N THR A 200 1.42 -5.74 4.14
CA THR A 200 0.61 -5.71 5.38
C THR A 200 -0.55 -4.71 5.32
N THR A 201 -0.30 -3.51 4.78
CA THR A 201 -1.29 -2.45 4.54
C THR A 201 -2.37 -2.85 3.53
N TYR A 202 -1.97 -3.42 2.39
CA TYR A 202 -2.89 -3.85 1.33
C TYR A 202 -3.76 -5.04 1.75
N LYS A 203 -3.22 -5.94 2.58
CA LYS A 203 -3.99 -7.05 3.15
C LYS A 203 -5.16 -6.52 3.97
N GLN A 204 -4.95 -5.49 4.80
CA GLN A 204 -6.04 -4.85 5.55
C GLN A 204 -7.04 -4.12 4.64
N LEU A 205 -6.56 -3.42 3.60
CA LEU A 205 -7.42 -2.76 2.61
C LEU A 205 -8.27 -3.76 1.80
N SER A 206 -7.74 -4.95 1.54
CA SER A 206 -8.47 -5.99 0.80
C SER A 206 -9.53 -6.66 1.67
N TYR A 207 -9.24 -6.96 2.93
CA TYR A 207 -10.27 -7.41 3.88
C TYR A 207 -11.37 -6.36 4.10
N ALA A 208 -10.99 -5.08 4.19
CA ALA A 208 -11.97 -4.00 4.28
C ALA A 208 -12.89 -3.97 3.05
N MET A 209 -12.35 -4.24 1.86
CA MET A 209 -13.14 -4.31 0.62
C MET A 209 -14.05 -5.55 0.58
N GLU A 210 -13.55 -6.71 0.97
CA GLU A 210 -14.30 -7.97 0.99
C GLU A 210 -15.52 -7.87 1.92
N ASN A 211 -15.32 -7.35 3.14
CA ASN A 211 -16.40 -7.08 4.09
C ASN A 211 -17.48 -6.14 3.51
N LEU A 212 -17.10 -5.15 2.71
CA LEU A 212 -18.05 -4.21 2.08
C LEU A 212 -18.77 -4.80 0.87
N LYS A 213 -18.21 -5.83 0.22
CA LYS A 213 -18.87 -6.53 -0.88
C LYS A 213 -19.95 -7.48 -0.38
N GLU A 214 -19.72 -8.11 0.77
CA GLU A 214 -20.74 -8.92 1.43
C GLU A 214 -22.01 -8.09 1.69
N THR A 215 -21.89 -6.83 2.12
CA THR A 215 -23.06 -5.94 2.33
C THR A 215 -23.83 -5.59 1.07
N GLU A 216 -23.16 -5.41 -0.07
CA GLU A 216 -23.82 -5.05 -1.33
C GLU A 216 -24.63 -6.24 -1.88
N ALA A 217 -24.15 -7.47 -1.68
CA ALA A 217 -24.90 -8.67 -2.03
C ALA A 217 -26.21 -8.78 -1.21
N PHE A 218 -26.17 -8.47 0.09
CA PHE A 218 -27.37 -8.43 0.94
C PHE A 218 -28.35 -7.31 0.56
N GLU A 219 -27.85 -6.13 0.16
CA GLU A 219 -28.71 -5.02 -0.29
C GLU A 219 -29.34 -5.26 -1.69
N MET A 220 -28.81 -6.18 -2.50
CA MET A 220 -29.38 -6.55 -3.81
C MET A 220 -30.32 -7.77 -3.78
N GLU A 221 -30.36 -8.52 -2.66
CA GLU A 221 -31.26 -9.67 -2.46
C GLU A 221 -32.63 -9.27 -1.84
N GLU A 222 -32.79 -8.02 -1.38
CA GLU A 222 -34.05 -7.39 -0.96
C GLU A 222 -34.69 -6.57 -2.10
#